data_AF-A0A9R1VIX6-F1
#
_entry.id   AF-A0A9R1VIX6-F1
#
_cell.length_a   1.000
_cell.length_b   1.000
_cell.length_c   1.000
_cell.angle_alpha   90.00
_cell.angle_beta   90.00
_cell.angle_gamma   90.00
#
_symmetry.space_group_name_H-M   'P 1'
#
loop_
_entity.id
_entity.type
_entity.pdbx_description
1 polymer ?
#
loop_
_entity_poly.entity_id
_entity_poly.type
_entity_poly.pdbx_seq_one_letter_code
_entity_poly.pdbx_strand_id
1 'polypeptide(L)'
;MDEKQQIVVKARLSLGSESHSVEGCKGGMVSEQVVYVKGECMSIFKEFITKHNVPNDVPDPDEIVSSEDDETPSHVVKSKKIRRESN
;
A
#
# COMPACT_ATOMS: atom_id res chain seq x y z
N MET A 1 -6.81 -26.01 -39.85
CA MET A 1 -7.83 -25.46 -38.95
C MET A 1 -7.12 -24.42 -38.11
N ASP A 2 -7.24 -23.16 -38.50
CA ASP A 2 -6.60 -22.07 -37.78
C ASP A 2 -7.35 -21.84 -36.48
N GLU A 3 -6.71 -22.15 -35.36
CA GLU A 3 -7.15 -21.79 -34.02
C GLU A 3 -7.29 -20.26 -33.99
N LYS A 4 -8.53 -19.76 -34.06
CA LYS A 4 -8.78 -18.32 -33.95
C LYS A 4 -8.30 -17.87 -32.58
N GLN A 5 -7.13 -17.26 -32.55
CA GLN A 5 -6.57 -16.70 -31.33
C GLN A 5 -7.51 -15.60 -30.84
N GLN A 6 -8.26 -15.89 -29.79
CA GLN A 6 -9.17 -14.95 -29.17
C GLN A 6 -8.33 -13.84 -28.52
N ILE A 7 -8.54 -12.59 -28.95
CA ILE A 7 -7.93 -11.43 -28.30
C ILE A 7 -8.57 -11.28 -26.92
N VAL A 8 -7.73 -11.40 -25.88
CA VAL A 8 -8.15 -11.20 -24.49
C VAL A 8 -7.27 -10.15 -23.83
N VAL A 9 -7.91 -9.15 -23.24
CA VAL A 9 -7.24 -8.10 -22.46
C VAL A 9 -6.74 -8.70 -21.15
N LYS A 10 -5.47 -8.47 -20.83
CA LYS A 10 -4.86 -8.94 -19.58
C LYS A 10 -4.22 -7.76 -18.87
N ALA A 11 -4.38 -7.70 -17.57
CA ALA A 11 -3.72 -6.73 -16.71
C ALA A 11 -3.05 -7.46 -15.54
N ARG A 12 -1.88 -6.97 -15.15
CA ARG A 12 -1.21 -7.40 -13.93
C ARG A 12 -1.02 -6.19 -13.03
N LEU A 13 -1.52 -6.29 -11.80
CA LEU A 13 -1.35 -5.28 -10.78
C LEU A 13 -0.30 -5.77 -9.79
N SER A 14 0.62 -4.89 -9.39
CA SER A 14 1.61 -5.17 -8.35
C SER A 14 1.52 -4.08 -7.29
N LEU A 15 1.00 -4.44 -6.12
CA LEU A 15 0.69 -3.56 -5.00
C LEU A 15 1.60 -3.92 -3.82
N GLY A 16 2.78 -3.29 -3.79
CA GLY A 16 3.85 -3.68 -2.85
C GLY A 16 4.27 -5.12 -3.08
N SER A 17 4.05 -5.98 -2.07
CA SER A 17 4.33 -7.41 -2.14
C SER A 17 3.20 -8.25 -2.75
N GLU A 18 2.01 -7.67 -2.95
CA GLU A 18 0.85 -8.38 -3.51
C GLU A 18 0.84 -8.26 -5.05
N SER A 19 0.49 -9.35 -5.75
CA SER A 19 0.39 -9.36 -7.22
C SER A 19 -0.93 -10.00 -7.66
N HIS A 20 -1.68 -9.29 -8.48
CA HIS A 20 -2.98 -9.73 -9.00
C HIS A 20 -2.93 -9.80 -10.53
N SER A 21 -3.57 -10.83 -11.10
CA SER A 21 -3.74 -10.96 -12.54
C SER A 21 -5.22 -10.91 -12.87
N VAL A 22 -5.58 -10.04 -13.80
CA VAL A 22 -6.96 -9.84 -14.25
C VAL A 22 -7.00 -10.14 -15.75
N GLU A 23 -7.98 -10.94 -16.16
CA GLU A 23 -8.21 -11.29 -17.55
C GLU A 23 -9.62 -10.86 -17.95
N GLY A 24 -9.75 -10.27 -19.14
CA GLY A 24 -11.02 -9.86 -19.73
C GLY A 24 -11.86 -11.05 -20.17
N CYS A 25 -13.14 -10.79 -20.43
CA CYS A 25 -14.09 -11.82 -20.85
C CYS A 25 -13.70 -12.40 -22.22
N LYS A 26 -13.55 -13.73 -22.31
CA LYS A 26 -13.36 -14.42 -23.60
C LYS A 26 -14.60 -14.24 -24.47
N GLY A 27 -14.45 -13.68 -25.67
CA GLY A 27 -15.54 -13.57 -26.65
C GLY A 27 -16.15 -12.19 -26.82
N GLY A 28 -15.87 -11.21 -25.93
CA GLY A 28 -16.39 -9.85 -26.02
C GLY A 28 -15.54 -8.90 -26.85
N MET A 29 -16.07 -7.70 -27.16
CA MET A 29 -15.27 -6.65 -27.80
C MET A 29 -14.13 -6.21 -26.88
N VAL A 30 -12.99 -5.82 -27.45
CA VAL A 30 -11.83 -5.35 -26.65
C VAL A 30 -12.22 -4.18 -25.75
N SER A 31 -13.07 -3.26 -26.23
CA SER A 31 -13.57 -2.14 -25.43
C SER A 31 -14.35 -2.59 -24.19
N GLU A 32 -15.25 -3.57 -24.33
CA GLU A 32 -16.00 -4.14 -23.21
C GLU A 32 -15.07 -4.86 -22.23
N GLN A 33 -14.11 -5.62 -22.74
CA GLN A 33 -13.10 -6.28 -21.91
C GLN A 33 -12.27 -5.25 -21.12
N VAL A 34 -11.90 -4.11 -21.72
CA VAL A 34 -11.19 -3.03 -21.01
C VAL A 34 -12.06 -2.43 -19.90
N VAL A 35 -13.35 -2.20 -20.15
CA VAL A 35 -14.28 -1.69 -19.14
C VAL A 35 -14.44 -2.69 -17.98
N TYR A 36 -14.53 -3.98 -18.29
CA TYR A 36 -14.58 -5.05 -17.29
C TYR A 36 -13.29 -5.11 -16.46
N VAL A 37 -12.13 -5.20 -17.11
CA VAL A 37 -10.82 -5.24 -16.44
C VAL A 37 -10.62 -4.00 -15.57
N LYS A 38 -11.04 -2.81 -16.02
CA LYS A 38 -11.04 -1.59 -15.20
C LYS A 38 -11.87 -1.77 -13.93
N GLY A 39 -13.08 -2.33 -14.04
CA GLY A 39 -13.94 -2.62 -12.89
C GLY A 39 -13.26 -3.53 -11.86
N GLU A 40 -12.72 -4.66 -12.32
CA GLU A 40 -12.00 -5.63 -11.49
C GLU A 40 -10.76 -5.01 -10.81
N CYS A 41 -9.96 -4.27 -11.57
CA CYS A 41 -8.81 -3.54 -11.02
C CYS A 41 -9.24 -2.56 -9.91
N MET A 42 -10.37 -1.87 -10.09
CA MET A 42 -10.87 -0.95 -9.08
C MET A 42 -11.32 -1.65 -7.80
N SER A 43 -11.95 -2.82 -7.91
CA SER A 43 -12.31 -3.65 -6.75
C SER A 43 -11.05 -4.06 -5.98
N ILE A 44 -10.00 -4.52 -6.69
CA ILE A 44 -8.71 -4.86 -6.07
C ILE A 44 -8.10 -3.66 -5.34
N PHE A 45 -8.10 -2.47 -5.95
CA PHE A 45 -7.57 -1.28 -5.26
C PHE A 45 -8.36 -0.92 -4.00
N LYS A 46 -9.70 -1.03 -4.04
CA LYS A 46 -10.52 -0.77 -2.85
C LYS A 46 -10.17 -1.74 -1.72
N GLU A 47 -10.14 -3.04 -2.01
CA GLU A 47 -9.79 -4.07 -1.02
C GLU A 47 -8.39 -3.87 -0.46
N PHE A 48 -7.42 -3.56 -1.32
CA PHE A 48 -6.05 -3.29 -0.88
C PHE A 48 -6.00 -2.07 0.04
N ILE A 49 -6.61 -0.96 -0.35
CA ILE A 49 -6.62 0.26 0.47
C ILE A 49 -7.31 0.01 1.82
N THR A 50 -8.49 -0.62 1.85
CA THR A 50 -9.23 -0.85 3.09
C THR A 50 -8.52 -1.80 4.05
N LYS A 51 -7.81 -2.80 3.53
CA LYS A 51 -7.00 -3.73 4.33
C LYS A 51 -5.77 -3.06 4.96
N HIS A 52 -5.11 -2.17 4.21
CA HIS A 52 -3.82 -1.60 4.61
C HIS A 52 -3.92 -0.22 5.25
N ASN A 53 -4.99 0.54 4.99
CA ASN A 53 -5.28 1.79 5.70
C ASN A 53 -6.06 1.47 6.98
N VAL A 54 -5.38 0.78 7.91
CA VAL A 54 -5.81 0.78 9.31
C VAL A 54 -6.01 2.25 9.67
N PRO A 55 -7.22 2.68 10.11
CA PRO A 55 -7.39 4.04 10.58
C PRO A 55 -6.31 4.24 11.63
N ASN A 56 -5.44 5.22 11.39
CA ASN A 56 -4.51 5.65 12.43
C ASN A 56 -5.40 5.82 13.66
N ASP A 57 -5.14 5.08 14.74
CA ASP A 57 -5.71 5.38 16.05
C ASP A 57 -5.28 6.82 16.30
N VAL A 58 -6.11 7.77 15.88
CA VAL A 58 -6.01 9.14 16.30
C VAL A 58 -6.52 9.02 17.72
N PRO A 59 -5.65 9.04 18.75
CA PRO A 59 -6.14 9.05 20.11
C PRO A 59 -7.15 10.19 20.18
N ASP A 60 -8.33 9.90 20.75
CA ASP A 60 -9.35 10.91 20.93
C ASP A 60 -8.69 12.14 21.58
N PRO A 61 -9.02 13.36 21.13
CA PRO A 61 -8.42 14.58 21.69
C PRO A 61 -8.65 14.73 23.20
N ASP A 62 -9.52 13.91 23.79
CA ASP A 62 -9.82 13.84 25.21
C ASP A 62 -8.82 12.98 26.02
N GLU A 63 -7.97 12.17 25.38
CA GLU A 63 -6.91 11.40 26.07
C GLU A 63 -5.61 12.19 26.28
N ILE A 64 -5.55 13.44 25.79
CA ILE A 64 -4.36 14.31 25.89
C ILE A 64 -4.37 15.22 27.13
N VAL A 65 -5.14 14.91 28.18
CA VAL A 65 -5.14 15.70 29.43
C VAL A 65 -5.12 14.81 30.67
N SER A 66 -3.92 14.38 31.05
CA SER A 66 -3.51 14.34 32.46
C SER A 66 -1.99 14.36 32.56
N SER A 67 -1.37 15.47 32.15
CA SER A 67 0.02 15.78 32.52
C SER A 67 0.03 16.38 33.92
N GLU A 68 0.39 15.59 34.92
CA GLU A 68 0.92 16.10 36.19
C GLU A 68 2.39 15.65 36.27
N ASP A 69 3.26 16.56 35.81
CA ASP A 69 4.56 16.95 36.40
C ASP A 69 5.39 15.89 37.15
N ASP A 70 6.56 15.50 36.60
CA ASP A 70 7.86 15.65 37.27
C ASP A 70 9.03 15.33 36.32
N GLU A 71 10.16 15.97 36.58
CA GLU A 71 11.33 16.21 35.75
C GLU A 71 12.12 14.97 35.25
N THR A 72 12.70 15.03 34.04
CA THR A 72 14.14 14.74 33.73
C THR A 72 14.41 14.62 32.22
N PRO A 73 15.45 15.29 31.66
CA PRO A 73 15.91 15.06 30.30
C PRO A 73 17.15 14.15 30.28
N SER A 74 17.01 12.87 29.97
CA SER A 74 18.16 11.99 29.62
C SER A 74 17.64 10.73 28.91
N HIS A 75 18.26 10.08 27.93
CA HIS A 75 19.43 10.31 27.08
C HIS A 75 19.47 9.08 26.15
N VAL A 76 19.07 9.19 24.87
CA VAL A 76 19.35 8.14 23.88
C VAL A 76 19.64 8.87 22.57
N VAL A 77 20.89 9.00 22.13
CA VAL A 77 21.65 7.95 21.45
C VAL A 77 23.17 8.26 21.49
N LYS A 78 23.97 7.34 22.04
CA LYS A 78 25.45 7.42 21.93
C LYS A 78 25.90 7.01 20.53
N SER A 79 26.24 7.98 19.67
CA SER A 79 27.06 7.72 18.48
C SER A 79 28.52 8.00 18.81
N LYS A 80 29.32 6.93 18.88
CA LYS A 80 30.79 7.01 19.02
C LYS A 80 31.38 7.65 17.77
N LYS A 81 32.01 8.82 17.88
CA LYS A 81 33.03 9.26 16.91
C LYS A 81 34.31 9.64 17.65
N ILE A 82 35.30 8.77 17.48
CA ILE A 82 36.68 8.92 17.91
C ILE A 82 37.36 10.00 17.07
N ARG A 83 38.07 10.94 17.70
CA ARG A 83 39.20 11.66 17.09
C ARG A 83 40.16 12.18 18.16
N ARG A 84 41.37 11.60 18.19
CA ARG A 84 42.61 12.10 18.82
C ARG A 84 43.00 13.42 18.12
N GLU A 85 43.64 14.43 18.69
CA GLU A 85 44.98 14.57 19.32
C GLU A 85 45.03 16.03 19.84
N SER A 86 45.45 16.28 21.09
CA SER A 86 46.81 16.71 21.49
C SER A 86 47.20 18.12 21.01
N ASN A 87 47.25 19.07 21.94
CA ASN A 87 48.48 19.83 22.28
C ASN A 87 48.28 20.56 23.61
#